data_AF-A0A1H3A9U3-F1
#
_entry.id   AF-A0A1H3A9U3-F1
#
_cell.length_a   1.000
_cell.length_b   1.000
_cell.length_c   1.000
_cell.angle_alpha   90.00
_cell.angle_beta   90.00
_cell.angle_gamma   90.00
#
_symmetry.space_group_name_H-M   'P 1'
#
loop_
_entity.id
_entity.type
_entity.pdbx_description
1 polymer ?
#
loop_
_entity_poly.entity_id
_entity_poly.type
_entity_poly.pdbx_seq_one_letter_code
_entity_poly.pdbx_strand_id
1 'polypeptide(L)'
;MKDNIENIFEQLENQFDIEEPTIGHFNRFESKLNAKKEAPKSKVKLYSLISVAASIILLVGIWIGGNISNSKGVELAQISNEMEETQSYFVSTIEKELETIELERNTDNEQLINDALHQLNKLETQYQALTFELKESTEDKRIIYAMISNFQQRIELLQTLLQQIENVKQLKQQNNEIYV
;
A
#
# COMPACT_ATOMS: atom_id res chain seq x y z
N MET A 1 8.12 25.00 -28.98
CA MET A 1 7.93 23.55 -29.18
C MET A 1 6.44 23.18 -29.27
N LYS A 2 5.61 24.04 -29.88
CA LYS A 2 4.17 23.76 -30.07
C LYS A 2 3.86 23.33 -31.51
N ASP A 3 4.82 23.54 -32.41
CA ASP A 3 4.67 23.45 -33.86
C ASP A 3 4.90 22.03 -34.42
N ASN A 4 5.35 21.08 -33.59
CA ASN A 4 5.72 19.75 -34.07
C ASN A 4 4.54 18.78 -34.12
N ILE A 5 3.56 18.95 -33.22
CA ILE A 5 2.35 18.10 -33.18
C ILE A 5 1.36 18.51 -34.28
N GLU A 6 1.21 19.82 -34.52
CA GLU A 6 0.30 20.35 -35.55
C GLU A 6 0.71 19.86 -36.95
N ASN A 7 2.01 19.93 -37.27
CA ASN A 7 2.54 19.41 -38.54
C ASN A 7 2.31 17.90 -38.71
N ILE A 8 2.38 17.13 -37.63
CA ILE A 8 2.10 15.68 -37.68
C ILE A 8 0.62 15.43 -37.96
N PHE A 9 -0.28 16.22 -37.36
CA PHE A 9 -1.72 16.09 -37.60
C PHE A 9 -2.12 16.50 -39.02
N GLU A 10 -1.60 17.61 -39.54
CA GLU A 10 -1.83 18.04 -40.93
C GLU A 10 -1.34 16.99 -41.96
N GLN A 11 -0.22 16.31 -41.70
CA GLN A 11 0.29 15.25 -42.56
C GLN A 11 -0.57 13.98 -42.54
N LEU A 12 -1.31 13.75 -41.47
CA LEU A 12 -2.10 12.53 -41.25
C LEU A 12 -3.61 12.74 -41.47
N GLU A 13 -4.08 13.97 -41.65
CA GLU A 13 -5.50 14.38 -41.71
C GLU A 13 -6.35 13.57 -42.71
N ASN A 14 -5.74 12.98 -43.74
CA ASN A 14 -6.41 12.18 -44.76
C ASN A 14 -5.94 10.71 -44.84
N GLN A 15 -5.20 10.23 -43.83
CA GLN A 15 -4.66 8.86 -43.80
C GLN A 15 -5.40 7.93 -42.82
N PHE A 16 -6.36 8.43 -42.05
CA PHE A 16 -7.05 7.63 -41.04
C PHE A 16 -8.25 6.85 -41.59
N ASP A 17 -8.94 7.37 -42.60
CA ASP A 17 -10.21 6.83 -43.12
C ASP A 17 -10.06 6.14 -44.51
N ILE A 18 -8.92 5.49 -44.75
CA ILE A 18 -8.63 4.83 -46.04
C ILE A 18 -9.06 3.35 -46.10
N GLU A 19 -9.32 2.72 -44.96
CA GLU A 19 -9.58 1.27 -44.88
C GLU A 19 -10.75 0.96 -43.96
N GLU A 20 -11.67 0.11 -44.44
CA GLU A 20 -12.75 -0.42 -43.60
C GLU A 20 -12.31 -1.70 -42.88
N PRO A 21 -12.77 -1.94 -41.64
CA PRO A 21 -12.49 -3.20 -40.95
C PRO A 21 -13.02 -4.39 -41.74
N THR A 22 -12.27 -5.51 -41.72
CA THR A 22 -12.70 -6.75 -42.37
C THR A 22 -14.08 -7.20 -41.85
N ILE A 23 -14.91 -7.75 -42.74
CA ILE A 23 -16.26 -8.23 -42.41
C ILE A 23 -16.21 -9.14 -41.18
N GLY A 24 -17.05 -8.85 -40.18
CA GLY A 24 -17.08 -9.57 -38.90
C GLY A 24 -16.11 -9.04 -37.84
N HIS A 25 -15.39 -7.94 -38.09
CA HIS A 25 -14.57 -7.25 -37.08
C HIS A 25 -15.40 -6.87 -35.85
N PHE A 26 -16.58 -6.29 -36.03
CA PHE A 26 -17.45 -5.88 -34.94
C PHE A 26 -17.86 -7.06 -34.04
N ASN A 27 -18.29 -8.18 -34.64
CA ASN A 27 -18.64 -9.39 -33.90
C ASN A 27 -17.44 -9.94 -33.11
N ARG A 28 -16.24 -9.97 -33.71
CA ARG A 28 -15.00 -10.40 -33.02
C ARG A 28 -14.61 -9.45 -31.89
N PHE A 29 -14.82 -8.15 -32.07
CA PHE A 29 -14.53 -7.13 -31.08
C PHE A 29 -15.50 -7.23 -29.89
N GLU A 30 -16.80 -7.34 -30.16
CA GLU A 30 -17.84 -7.62 -29.17
C GLU A 30 -17.56 -8.94 -28.43
N SER A 31 -17.14 -9.99 -29.15
CA SER A 31 -16.70 -11.25 -28.54
C SER A 31 -15.53 -11.05 -27.58
N LYS A 32 -14.58 -10.17 -27.88
CA LYS A 32 -13.41 -9.88 -27.02
C LYS A 32 -13.75 -8.95 -25.84
N LEU A 33 -14.72 -8.06 -26.00
CA LEU A 33 -15.26 -7.20 -24.93
C LEU A 33 -16.08 -8.02 -23.93
N ASN A 34 -16.95 -8.90 -24.45
CA ASN A 34 -17.84 -9.73 -23.65
C ASN A 34 -17.17 -11.01 -23.16
N ALA A 35 -16.05 -11.41 -23.76
CA ALA A 35 -15.12 -12.36 -23.15
C ALA A 35 -14.45 -11.69 -21.94
N LYS A 36 -15.20 -11.59 -20.84
CA LYS A 36 -14.60 -11.58 -19.51
C LYS A 36 -13.54 -12.67 -19.52
N LYS A 37 -12.31 -12.32 -19.15
CA LYS A 37 -11.34 -13.31 -18.69
C LYS A 37 -12.01 -14.02 -17.52
N GLU A 38 -12.68 -15.14 -17.78
CA GLU A 38 -13.02 -16.10 -16.74
C GLU A 38 -11.67 -16.64 -16.27
N ALA A 39 -11.04 -15.91 -15.34
CA ALA A 39 -10.04 -16.49 -14.49
C ALA A 39 -10.66 -17.77 -13.90
N PRO A 40 -9.93 -18.89 -13.85
CA PRO A 40 -10.46 -20.12 -13.27
C PRO A 40 -11.08 -19.78 -11.93
N LYS A 41 -12.33 -20.21 -11.70
CA LYS A 41 -13.04 -20.01 -10.44
C LYS A 41 -12.29 -20.74 -9.33
N SER A 42 -11.24 -20.10 -8.84
CA SER A 42 -10.54 -20.48 -7.63
C SER A 42 -11.56 -20.38 -6.52
N LYS A 43 -11.83 -21.50 -5.86
CA LYS A 43 -12.54 -21.50 -4.59
C LYS A 43 -11.60 -20.84 -3.59
N VAL A 44 -11.62 -19.51 -3.53
CA VAL A 44 -10.90 -18.75 -2.53
C VAL A 44 -11.46 -19.16 -1.18
N LYS A 45 -10.66 -19.94 -0.45
CA LYS A 45 -10.91 -20.24 0.96
C LYS A 45 -10.75 -18.92 1.71
N LEU A 46 -11.85 -18.45 2.32
CA LEU A 46 -11.96 -17.19 3.05
C LEU A 46 -10.99 -17.07 4.26
N TYR A 47 -10.31 -18.16 4.62
CA TYR A 47 -9.31 -18.19 5.69
C TYR A 47 -7.94 -17.61 5.27
N SER A 48 -7.76 -17.18 4.01
CA SER A 48 -6.48 -16.63 3.53
C SER A 48 -6.28 -15.13 3.79
N LEU A 49 -7.26 -14.42 4.34
CA LEU A 49 -7.22 -12.94 4.41
C LEU A 49 -6.90 -12.36 5.81
N ILE A 50 -6.69 -13.19 6.83
CA ILE A 50 -6.32 -12.70 8.18
C ILE A 50 -4.80 -12.75 8.40
N SER A 51 -4.02 -13.40 7.54
CA SER A 51 -2.61 -13.66 7.84
C SER A 51 -1.71 -12.43 7.73
N VAL A 52 -2.01 -11.45 6.87
CA VAL A 52 -1.08 -10.34 6.63
C VAL A 52 -1.09 -9.34 7.78
N ALA A 53 -2.25 -8.78 8.15
CA ALA A 53 -2.34 -7.85 9.28
C ALA A 53 -1.98 -8.53 10.60
N ALA A 54 -2.47 -9.76 10.84
CA ALA A 54 -2.09 -10.51 12.05
C ALA A 54 -0.59 -10.82 12.09
N SER A 55 0.08 -11.04 10.96
CA SER A 55 1.54 -11.22 10.94
C SER A 55 2.31 -9.94 11.23
N ILE A 56 1.80 -8.77 10.82
CA ILE A 56 2.42 -7.47 11.13
C ILE A 56 2.20 -7.12 12.61
N ILE A 57 0.99 -7.31 13.13
CA ILE A 57 0.68 -7.15 14.56
C ILE A 57 1.47 -8.16 15.39
N LEU A 58 1.63 -9.41 14.92
CA LEU A 58 2.51 -10.38 15.57
C LEU A 58 3.98 -9.98 15.47
N LEU A 59 4.44 -9.38 14.37
CA LEU A 59 5.83 -8.90 14.27
C LEU A 59 6.07 -7.75 15.26
N VAL A 60 5.17 -6.77 15.33
CA VAL A 60 5.22 -5.69 16.32
C VAL A 60 5.11 -6.25 17.74
N GLY A 61 4.18 -7.17 18.01
CA GLY A 61 3.96 -7.77 19.33
C GLY A 61 5.07 -8.74 19.78
N ILE A 62 5.66 -9.52 18.86
CA ILE A 62 6.86 -10.35 19.11
C ILE A 62 8.07 -9.46 19.33
N TRP A 63 8.13 -8.28 18.71
CA TRP A 63 9.22 -7.33 18.88
C TRP A 63 9.15 -6.60 20.24
N ILE A 64 7.96 -6.18 20.69
CA ILE A 64 7.73 -5.62 22.04
C ILE A 64 7.86 -6.70 23.14
N GLY A 65 7.35 -7.92 22.91
CA GLY A 65 7.27 -8.99 23.91
C GLY A 65 8.44 -9.99 23.93
N GLY A 66 9.26 -10.04 22.89
CA GLY A 66 10.21 -11.13 22.62
C GLY A 66 11.67 -10.76 22.84
N ASN A 67 12.18 -11.06 24.03
CA ASN A 67 13.60 -11.24 24.34
C ASN A 67 14.16 -12.55 23.73
N ILE A 68 13.92 -12.82 22.43
CA ILE A 68 14.29 -14.10 21.81
C ILE A 68 14.90 -13.85 20.42
N SER A 69 16.20 -13.50 20.39
CA SER A 69 17.20 -13.95 19.41
C SER A 69 18.47 -13.09 19.48
N ASN A 70 19.64 -13.74 19.46
CA ASN A 70 20.97 -13.19 19.76
C ASN A 70 21.62 -12.35 18.63
N SER A 71 20.83 -11.76 17.73
CA SER A 71 21.33 -10.89 16.66
C SER A 71 20.46 -9.63 16.51
N LYS A 72 20.17 -8.95 17.62
CA LYS A 72 19.45 -7.67 17.56
C LYS A 72 20.36 -6.55 17.06
N GLY A 73 19.86 -5.74 16.13
CA GLY A 73 20.39 -4.41 15.82
C GLY A 73 20.21 -3.48 17.03
N VAL A 74 20.62 -2.22 16.89
CA VAL A 74 20.39 -1.18 17.91
C VAL A 74 19.10 -0.44 17.55
N GLU A 75 18.15 -0.47 18.47
CA GLU A 75 16.88 0.24 18.36
C GLU A 75 16.96 1.66 18.94
N LEU A 76 16.00 2.52 18.60
CA LEU A 76 15.93 3.87 19.18
C LEU A 76 15.81 3.80 20.70
N ALA A 77 15.01 2.88 21.23
CA ALA A 77 14.84 2.68 22.67
C ALA A 77 16.13 2.36 23.44
N GLN A 78 17.18 1.90 22.75
CA GLN A 78 18.46 1.57 23.37
C GLN A 78 19.44 2.76 23.41
N ILE A 79 19.09 3.89 22.79
CA ILE A 79 19.93 5.09 22.70
C ILE A 79 19.73 6.00 23.91
N SER A 80 18.49 6.30 24.28
CA SER A 80 18.16 7.12 25.45
C SER A 80 16.72 6.88 25.90
N ASN A 81 16.39 7.30 27.13
CA ASN A 81 15.02 7.22 27.65
C ASN A 81 14.03 8.00 26.77
N GLU A 82 14.43 9.16 26.25
CA GLU A 82 13.59 9.97 25.36
C GLU A 82 13.34 9.25 24.02
N MET A 83 14.34 8.49 23.53
CA MET A 83 14.20 7.69 22.31
C MET A 83 13.36 6.44 22.53
N GLU A 84 13.36 5.87 23.74
CA GLU A 84 12.43 4.81 24.15
C GLU A 84 10.98 5.30 24.14
N GLU A 85 10.72 6.45 24.78
CA GLU A 85 9.40 7.09 24.75
C GLU A 85 8.94 7.38 23.32
N THR A 86 9.85 7.88 22.48
CA THR A 86 9.58 8.17 21.06
C THR A 86 9.21 6.90 20.29
N GLN A 87 9.97 5.82 20.46
CA GLN A 87 9.69 4.52 19.83
C GLN A 87 8.34 3.97 20.27
N SER A 88 8.06 3.99 21.58
CA SER A 88 6.80 3.55 22.16
C SER A 88 5.59 4.33 21.61
N TYR A 89 5.73 5.66 21.49
CA TYR A 89 4.71 6.52 20.91
C TYR A 89 4.39 6.15 19.45
N PHE A 90 5.41 5.99 18.60
CA PHE A 90 5.19 5.64 17.20
C PHE A 90 4.60 4.26 17.03
N VAL A 91 5.08 3.27 17.78
CA VAL A 91 4.59 1.90 17.74
C VAL A 91 3.11 1.83 18.14
N SER A 92 2.75 2.43 19.27
CA SER A 92 1.34 2.46 19.72
C SER A 92 0.43 3.22 18.75
N THR A 93 0.93 4.27 18.09
CA THR A 93 0.20 4.99 17.04
C THR A 93 -0.07 4.09 15.83
N ILE A 94 0.96 3.39 15.34
CA ILE A 94 0.84 2.44 14.22
C ILE A 94 -0.14 1.32 14.56
N GLU A 95 -0.07 0.75 15.76
CA GLU A 95 -0.99 -0.30 16.22
C GLU A 95 -2.44 0.18 16.20
N LYS A 96 -2.70 1.39 16.71
CA LYS A 96 -4.05 1.99 16.73
C LYS A 96 -4.57 2.26 15.32
N GLU A 97 -3.73 2.76 14.42
CA GLU A 97 -4.12 3.01 13.03
C GLU A 97 -4.44 1.69 12.31
N LEU A 98 -3.62 0.65 12.51
CA LEU A 98 -3.89 -0.70 11.98
C LEU A 98 -5.19 -1.27 12.53
N GLU A 99 -5.47 -1.16 13.83
CA GLU A 99 -6.74 -1.60 14.42
C GLU A 99 -7.92 -0.88 13.74
N THR A 100 -7.82 0.43 13.54
CA THR A 100 -8.86 1.22 12.86
C THR A 100 -9.07 0.75 11.42
N ILE A 101 -7.99 0.48 10.68
CA ILE A 101 -8.05 -0.02 9.30
C ILE A 101 -8.72 -1.39 9.25
N GLU A 102 -8.39 -2.30 10.17
CA GLU A 102 -9.02 -3.63 10.23
C GLU A 102 -10.51 -3.55 10.55
N LEU A 103 -10.95 -2.60 11.38
CA LEU A 103 -12.37 -2.36 11.66
C LEU A 103 -13.16 -1.84 10.45
N GLU A 104 -12.53 -1.06 9.58
CA GLU A 104 -13.15 -0.54 8.35
C GLU A 104 -12.99 -1.49 7.14
N ARG A 105 -12.26 -2.59 7.28
CA ARG A 105 -11.99 -3.55 6.20
C ARG A 105 -13.28 -4.19 5.68
N ASN A 106 -13.46 -4.15 4.37
CA ASN A 106 -14.57 -4.76 3.65
C ASN A 106 -14.17 -5.06 2.19
N THR A 107 -15.06 -5.70 1.43
CA THR A 107 -14.76 -6.12 0.04
C THR A 107 -14.37 -4.94 -0.88
N ASP A 108 -14.81 -3.72 -0.59
CA ASP A 108 -14.61 -2.57 -1.47
C ASP A 108 -13.23 -1.92 -1.31
N ASN A 109 -12.62 -2.05 -0.13
CA ASN A 109 -11.32 -1.50 0.20
C ASN A 109 -10.23 -2.56 0.43
N GLU A 110 -10.58 -3.85 0.36
CA GLU A 110 -9.67 -4.98 0.60
C GLU A 110 -8.37 -4.90 -0.20
N GLN A 111 -8.46 -4.63 -1.51
CA GLN A 111 -7.26 -4.53 -2.36
C GLN A 111 -6.36 -3.38 -1.92
N LEU A 112 -6.96 -2.22 -1.63
CA LEU A 112 -6.23 -1.03 -1.21
C LEU A 112 -5.50 -1.25 0.12
N ILE A 113 -6.18 -1.89 1.08
CA ILE A 113 -5.59 -2.25 2.37
C ILE A 113 -4.42 -3.22 2.15
N ASN A 114 -4.58 -4.25 1.32
CA ASN A 114 -3.52 -5.22 1.06
C ASN A 114 -2.29 -4.60 0.40
N ASP A 115 -2.48 -3.66 -0.52
CA ASP A 115 -1.39 -2.92 -1.16
C ASP A 115 -0.64 -2.03 -0.15
N ALA A 116 -1.37 -1.40 0.77
CA ALA A 116 -0.78 -0.60 1.84
C ALA A 116 -0.03 -1.46 2.87
N LEU A 117 -0.56 -2.61 3.28
CA LEU A 117 0.14 -3.53 4.18
C LEU A 117 1.44 -4.06 3.57
N HIS A 118 1.46 -4.30 2.26
CA HIS A 118 2.68 -4.67 1.55
C HIS A 118 3.71 -3.53 1.55
N GLN A 119 3.29 -2.27 1.39
CA GLN A 119 4.18 -1.11 1.51
C GLN A 119 4.69 -0.92 2.95
N LEU A 120 3.83 -1.13 3.94
CA LEU A 120 4.17 -1.07 5.36
C LEU A 120 5.26 -2.10 5.70
N ASN A 121 5.17 -3.31 5.15
CA ASN A 121 6.18 -4.35 5.33
C ASN A 121 7.55 -3.95 4.75
N LYS A 122 7.58 -3.25 3.60
CA LYS A 122 8.83 -2.72 3.05
C LYS A 122 9.47 -1.69 3.99
N LEU A 123 8.66 -0.78 4.55
CA LEU A 123 9.13 0.18 5.55
C LEU A 123 9.65 -0.52 6.82
N GLU A 124 8.99 -1.60 7.25
CA GLU A 124 9.47 -2.46 8.34
C GLU A 124 10.84 -3.07 8.05
N THR A 125 11.01 -3.67 6.88
CA THR A 125 12.29 -4.26 6.46
C THR A 125 13.41 -3.21 6.41
N GLN A 126 13.10 -1.99 5.95
CA GLN A 126 14.07 -0.88 5.94
C GLN A 126 14.48 -0.45 7.34
N TYR A 127 13.55 -0.36 8.28
CA TYR A 127 13.88 -0.05 9.68
C TYR A 127 14.77 -1.12 10.29
N GLN A 128 14.47 -2.40 10.06
CA GLN A 128 15.33 -3.50 10.53
C GLN A 128 16.75 -3.34 10.00
N ALA A 129 16.93 -3.01 8.72
CA ALA A 129 18.25 -2.70 8.17
C ALA A 129 18.93 -1.53 8.91
N LEU A 130 18.21 -0.43 9.16
CA LEU A 130 18.73 0.72 9.91
C LEU A 130 19.15 0.35 11.34
N THR A 131 18.47 -0.59 12.00
CA THR A 131 18.88 -1.05 13.35
C THR A 131 20.27 -1.72 13.31
N PHE A 132 20.56 -2.48 12.26
CA PHE A 132 21.88 -3.10 12.09
C PHE A 132 22.94 -2.06 11.72
N GLU A 133 22.62 -1.10 10.84
CA GLU A 133 23.54 -0.02 10.51
C GLU A 133 23.86 0.86 11.72
N LEU A 134 22.88 1.17 12.56
CA LEU A 134 23.08 1.99 13.76
C LEU A 134 24.09 1.32 14.71
N LYS A 135 23.98 0.00 14.88
CA LYS A 135 24.88 -0.82 15.70
C LYS A 135 26.34 -0.71 15.26
N GLU A 136 26.59 -0.74 13.96
CA GLU A 136 27.94 -0.68 13.39
C GLU A 136 28.51 0.75 13.36
N SER A 137 27.68 1.77 13.53
CA SER A 137 28.02 3.17 13.24
C SER A 137 28.43 4.05 14.43
N THR A 138 28.55 3.52 15.65
CA THR A 138 28.73 4.33 16.89
C THR A 138 27.65 5.42 17.03
N GLU A 139 26.38 5.04 16.94
CA GLU A 139 25.23 5.92 17.16
C GLU A 139 25.16 7.13 16.20
N ASP A 140 25.35 6.89 14.90
CA ASP A 140 25.24 7.94 13.90
C ASP A 140 23.84 8.59 13.91
N LYS A 141 23.80 9.87 14.28
CA LYS A 141 22.58 10.68 14.33
C LYS A 141 21.80 10.70 13.01
N ARG A 142 22.47 10.50 11.87
CA ARG A 142 21.82 10.42 10.55
C ARG A 142 20.99 9.15 10.44
N ILE A 143 21.46 8.04 11.00
CA ILE A 143 20.73 6.78 11.03
C ILE A 143 19.56 6.86 12.01
N ILE A 144 19.75 7.50 13.16
CA ILE A 144 18.67 7.82 14.10
C ILE A 144 17.57 8.64 13.41
N TYR A 145 17.95 9.68 12.66
CA TYR A 145 16.99 10.46 11.87
C TYR A 145 16.27 9.62 10.81
N ALA A 146 16.98 8.72 10.12
CA ALA A 146 16.38 7.82 9.14
C ALA A 146 15.38 6.84 9.79
N MET A 147 15.67 6.34 10.99
CA MET A 147 14.76 5.48 11.76
C MET A 147 13.48 6.22 12.16
N ILE A 148 13.60 7.46 12.66
CA ILE A 148 12.45 8.32 12.98
C ILE A 148 11.64 8.62 11.71
N SER A 149 12.31 8.95 10.61
CA SER A 149 11.63 9.20 9.33
C SER A 149 10.90 7.97 8.82
N ASN A 150 11.44 6.77 9.02
CA ASN A 150 10.75 5.54 8.66
C ASN A 150 9.45 5.36 9.46
N PHE A 151 9.45 5.61 10.78
CA PHE A 151 8.22 5.61 11.58
C PHE A 151 7.19 6.62 11.05
N GLN A 152 7.62 7.84 10.73
CA GLN A 152 6.75 8.88 10.17
C GLN A 152 6.12 8.44 8.85
N GLN A 153 6.90 7.84 7.94
CA GLN A 153 6.40 7.34 6.65
C GLN A 153 5.36 6.24 6.81
N ARG A 154 5.51 5.36 7.82
CA ARG A 154 4.50 4.32 8.11
C ARG A 154 3.18 4.93 8.54
N ILE A 155 3.22 5.91 9.43
CA ILE A 155 2.03 6.61 9.90
C ILE A 155 1.37 7.37 8.75
N GLU A 156 2.15 8.11 7.95
CA GLU A 156 1.62 8.81 6.77
C GLU A 156 0.93 7.86 5.78
N LEU A 157 1.52 6.68 5.54
CA LEU A 157 0.93 5.64 4.70
C LEU A 157 -0.43 5.16 5.24
N LEU A 158 -0.51 4.87 6.54
CA LEU A 158 -1.73 4.38 7.18
C LEU A 158 -2.82 5.45 7.25
N GLN A 159 -2.47 6.70 7.53
CA GLN A 159 -3.39 7.84 7.49
C GLN A 159 -3.94 8.09 6.08
N THR A 160 -3.07 8.03 5.07
CA THR A 160 -3.47 8.15 3.66
C THR A 160 -4.43 7.04 3.27
N LEU A 161 -4.17 5.81 3.71
CA LEU A 161 -5.07 4.68 3.49
C LEU A 161 -6.44 4.91 4.11
N LEU A 162 -6.50 5.35 5.37
CA LEU A 162 -7.76 5.66 6.06
C LEU A 162 -8.57 6.73 5.31
N GLN A 163 -7.92 7.77 4.81
CA GLN A 163 -8.58 8.80 4.00
C GLN A 163 -9.16 8.20 2.70
N GLN A 164 -8.42 7.32 2.03
CA GLN A 164 -8.89 6.66 0.82
C GLN A 164 -10.05 5.70 1.08
N ILE A 165 -10.03 4.97 2.20
CA ILE A 165 -11.15 4.14 2.66
C ILE A 165 -12.41 4.99 2.84
N GLU A 166 -12.30 6.13 3.51
CA GLU A 166 -13.42 7.05 3.73
C GLU A 166 -13.96 7.61 2.40
N ASN A 167 -13.09 7.99 1.46
CA ASN A 167 -13.52 8.44 0.13
C ASN A 167 -14.31 7.36 -0.62
N VAL A 168 -13.86 6.10 -0.58
CA VAL A 168 -14.59 4.98 -1.22
C VAL A 168 -15.97 4.79 -0.59
N LYS A 169 -16.08 4.91 0.73
CA LYS A 169 -17.33 4.81 1.49
C LYS A 169 -18.32 5.91 1.10
N GLN A 170 -17.85 7.16 1.01
CA GLN A 170 -18.68 8.31 0.62
C GLN A 170 -19.21 8.20 -0.82
N LEU A 171 -18.37 7.78 -1.77
CA LEU A 171 -18.79 7.58 -3.17
C LEU A 171 -19.90 6.52 -3.30
N LYS A 172 -19.86 5.47 -2.48
CA LYS A 172 -20.94 4.46 -2.47
C LYS A 172 -22.24 4.98 -1.87
N GLN A 173 -22.18 5.77 -0.81
CA GLN A 173 -23.36 6.37 -0.21
C GLN A 173 -24.09 7.29 -1.22
N GLN A 174 -23.33 8.16 -1.90
CA GLN A 174 -23.88 9.05 -2.93
C GLN A 174 -24.55 8.27 -4.07
N ASN A 175 -23.93 7.18 -4.55
CA ASN A 175 -24.53 6.35 -5.59
C ASN A 175 -25.83 5.68 -5.12
N ASN A 176 -25.92 5.24 -3.87
CA ASN A 176 -27.12 4.61 -3.33
C ASN A 176 -28.30 5.60 -3.15
N GLU A 177 -28.03 6.89 -2.92
CA GLU A 177 -29.07 7.93 -2.81
C GLU A 177 -29.62 8.38 -4.18
N ILE A 178 -28.86 8.22 -5.28
CA ILE A 178 -29.30 8.57 -6.64
C ILE A 178 -30.28 7.52 -7.21
N TYR A 179 -30.32 6.32 -6.64
CA TYR A 179 -31.19 5.21 -7.10
C TYR A 179 -32.42 4.96 -6.20
N VAL A 180 -32.84 5.94 -5.38
CA VAL A 180 -34.07 5.87 -4.56
C VAL A 180 -35.18 6.73 -5.16
#